data_AF-A0A1Z5SH03-F1
#
_entry.id   AF-A0A1Z5SH03-F1
#
_cell.length_a   1.000
_cell.length_b   1.000
_cell.length_c   1.000
_cell.angle_alpha   90.00
_cell.angle_beta   90.00
_cell.angle_gamma   90.00
#
_symmetry.space_group_name_H-M   'P 1'
#
loop_
_entity.id
_entity.type
_entity.pdbx_description
1 polymer ?
#
loop_
_entity_poly.entity_id
_entity_poly.type
_entity_poly.pdbx_seq_one_letter_code
_entity_poly.pdbx_strand_id
1 'polypeptide(L)'
;MPPKANHIKSVKPAELKKAAAILMKRRSVTTKGEMAEKIKVTPYYYSKVINGETPLTQAFLDKFLKYARSGSINEIIASKKPPKNMYEVIAEGLTDYMEAKKVTQAELAHHLKTDQQILSRILHCKKKLFSPDMMLEILRLIKYKI
;
A
#
# COMPACT_ATOMS: atom_id res chain seq x y z
N MET A 1 26.73 -24.34 8.01
CA MET A 1 27.07 -22.91 8.20
C MET A 1 25.77 -22.10 8.18
N PRO A 2 25.50 -21.23 9.16
CA PRO A 2 24.38 -20.30 9.04
C PRO A 2 24.65 -19.34 7.86
N PRO A 3 23.63 -18.99 7.06
CA PRO A 3 23.81 -18.10 5.92
C PRO A 3 24.31 -16.72 6.39
N LYS A 4 25.36 -16.20 5.74
CA LYS A 4 25.86 -14.84 5.99
C LYS A 4 24.73 -13.85 5.68
N ALA A 5 24.47 -12.92 6.60
CA ALA A 5 23.46 -11.90 6.38
C ALA A 5 23.86 -11.01 5.20
N ASN A 6 22.99 -10.91 4.19
CA ASN A 6 23.19 -10.01 3.07
C ASN A 6 22.95 -8.56 3.53
N HIS A 7 24.04 -7.83 3.73
CA HIS A 7 24.02 -6.43 4.13
C HIS A 7 23.84 -5.52 2.92
N ILE A 8 22.93 -4.55 3.04
CA ILE A 8 22.63 -3.56 2.01
C ILE A 8 23.41 -2.28 2.31
N LYS A 9 24.29 -1.88 1.39
CA LYS A 9 25.07 -0.63 1.49
C LYS A 9 24.47 0.53 0.70
N SER A 10 23.52 0.25 -0.20
CA SER A 10 22.95 1.24 -1.13
C SER A 10 21.96 2.21 -0.48
N VAL A 11 21.37 1.84 0.66
CA VAL A 11 20.43 2.67 1.40
C VAL A 11 21.16 3.36 2.55
N LYS A 12 21.17 4.70 2.56
CA LYS A 12 21.81 5.44 3.65
C LYS A 12 20.93 5.38 4.91
N PRO A 13 21.52 5.29 6.12
CA PRO A 13 20.74 5.30 7.37
C PRO A 13 19.79 6.52 7.50
N ALA A 14 20.22 7.68 7.00
CA ALA A 14 19.39 8.89 6.99
C ALA A 14 18.12 8.73 6.14
N GLU A 15 18.22 8.07 4.98
CA GLU A 15 17.09 7.81 4.08
C GLU A 15 16.12 6.81 4.72
N LEU A 16 16.65 5.75 5.32
CA LEU A 16 15.86 4.75 6.04
C LEU A 16 15.10 5.38 7.22
N LYS A 17 15.77 6.23 8.00
CA LYS A 17 15.16 6.97 9.12
C LYS A 17 14.05 7.91 8.64
N LYS A 18 14.27 8.62 7.53
CA LYS A 18 13.26 9.49 6.90
C LYS A 18 12.06 8.67 6.43
N ALA A 19 12.28 7.56 5.75
CA ALA A 19 11.22 6.67 5.28
C ALA A 19 10.41 6.08 6.45
N ALA A 20 11.07 5.69 7.54
CA ALA A 20 10.41 5.22 8.75
C ALA A 20 9.49 6.28 9.37
N ALA A 21 9.94 7.53 9.48
CA ALA A 21 9.12 8.62 10.00
C ALA A 21 7.89 8.89 9.12
N ILE A 22 8.06 8.86 7.79
CA ILE A 22 6.94 9.02 6.84
C ILE A 22 5.95 7.86 7.00
N LEU A 23 6.46 6.63 7.08
CA LEU A 23 5.63 5.44 7.20
C LEU A 23 4.83 5.42 8.51
N MET A 24 5.44 5.82 9.63
CA MET A 24 4.76 5.97 10.91
C MET A 24 3.58 6.96 10.81
N LYS A 25 3.80 8.14 10.21
CA LYS A 25 2.72 9.12 9.96
C LYS A 25 1.60 8.56 9.08
N ARG A 26 1.94 7.86 8.00
CA ARG A 26 0.94 7.29 7.06
C ARG A 26 0.06 6.21 7.67
N ARG A 27 0.59 5.47 8.64
CA ARG A 27 -0.08 4.32 9.26
C ARG A 27 -0.66 4.64 10.63
N SER A 28 -0.60 5.91 11.06
CA SER A 28 -1.00 6.34 12.40
C SER A 28 -0.32 5.52 13.50
N VAL A 29 0.96 5.22 13.32
CA VAL A 29 1.79 4.50 14.29
C VAL A 29 2.56 5.53 15.12
N THR A 30 2.41 5.46 16.44
CA THR A 30 2.92 6.47 17.38
C THR A 30 4.31 6.15 17.89
N THR A 31 4.65 4.86 18.02
CA THR A 31 5.91 4.45 18.63
C THR A 31 6.78 3.58 17.73
N LYS A 32 8.10 3.61 17.96
CA LYS A 32 9.04 2.69 17.30
C LYS A 32 8.76 1.22 17.67
N GLY A 33 8.24 0.97 18.86
CA GLY A 33 7.86 -0.37 19.34
C GLY A 33 6.70 -0.95 18.54
N GLU A 34 5.60 -0.20 18.40
CA GLU A 34 4.48 -0.58 17.53
C GLU A 34 4.94 -0.84 16.10
N MET A 35 5.82 0.01 15.57
CA MET A 35 6.36 -0.17 14.22
C MET A 35 7.16 -1.47 14.08
N ALA A 36 8.00 -1.79 15.08
CA ALA A 36 8.77 -3.02 15.12
C ALA A 36 7.88 -4.27 15.16
N GLU A 37 6.82 -4.24 15.97
CA GLU A 37 5.81 -5.30 16.03
C GLU A 37 5.11 -5.51 14.68
N LYS A 38 4.68 -4.41 14.03
CA LYS A 38 4.01 -4.48 12.72
C LYS A 38 4.88 -5.10 11.63
N ILE A 39 6.19 -4.84 11.65
CA ILE A 39 7.14 -5.44 10.71
C ILE A 39 7.75 -6.76 11.20
N LYS A 40 7.31 -7.25 12.37
CA LYS A 40 7.75 -8.52 12.98
C LYS A 40 9.26 -8.58 13.23
N VAL A 41 9.78 -7.58 13.93
CA VAL A 41 11.14 -7.54 14.46
C VAL A 41 11.13 -7.06 15.92
N THR A 42 12.23 -7.24 16.65
CA THR A 42 12.30 -6.72 18.02
C THR A 42 12.45 -5.19 18.01
N PRO A 43 11.84 -4.47 18.97
CA PRO A 43 11.99 -3.02 19.09
C PRO A 43 13.45 -2.57 19.18
N TYR A 44 14.27 -3.34 19.90
CA TYR A 44 15.71 -3.10 20.00
C TYR A 44 16.41 -3.17 18.65
N TYR A 45 16.20 -4.24 17.89
CA TYR A 45 16.79 -4.40 16.56
C TYR A 45 16.30 -3.33 15.59
N TYR A 46 15.00 -3.01 15.61
CA TYR A 46 14.44 -1.92 14.82
C TYR A 46 15.15 -0.59 15.11
N SER A 47 15.29 -0.22 16.39
CA SER A 47 15.94 1.05 16.75
C SER A 47 17.38 1.11 16.24
N LYS A 48 18.16 0.03 16.43
CA LYS A 48 19.55 -0.03 15.97
C LYS A 48 19.69 0.11 14.45
N VAL A 49 18.85 -0.59 13.69
CA VAL A 49 18.89 -0.51 12.21
C VAL A 49 18.47 0.87 11.72
N ILE A 50 17.38 1.43 12.26
CA ILE A 50 16.88 2.77 11.87
C ILE A 50 17.87 3.89 12.24
N ASN A 51 18.59 3.75 13.34
CA ASN A 51 19.61 4.72 13.75
C ASN A 51 20.96 4.54 13.03
N GLY A 52 21.14 3.46 12.24
CA GLY A 52 22.40 3.15 11.58
C GLY A 52 23.47 2.52 12.48
N GLU A 53 23.12 2.13 13.70
CA GLU A 53 24.00 1.44 14.66
C GLU A 53 24.23 -0.03 14.27
N THR A 54 23.39 -0.57 13.38
CA THR A 54 23.52 -1.93 12.85
C THR A 54 23.29 -1.92 11.34
N PRO A 55 24.09 -2.65 10.55
CA PRO A 55 23.92 -2.70 9.11
C PRO A 55 22.52 -3.17 8.71
N LEU A 56 21.94 -2.51 7.72
CA LEU A 56 20.67 -2.91 7.10
C LEU A 56 20.85 -4.28 6.44
N THR A 57 19.95 -5.21 6.75
CA THR A 57 19.91 -6.53 6.12
C THR A 57 18.78 -6.61 5.11
N GLN A 58 18.91 -7.47 4.09
CA GLN A 58 17.83 -7.71 3.13
C GLN A 58 16.53 -8.16 3.82
N ALA A 59 16.64 -9.05 4.82
CA ALA A 59 15.48 -9.53 5.57
C ALA A 59 14.74 -8.40 6.31
N PHE A 60 15.46 -7.41 6.86
CA PHE A 60 14.83 -6.22 7.44
C PHE A 60 14.17 -5.37 6.36
N LEU A 61 14.88 -5.11 5.25
CA LEU A 61 14.37 -4.29 4.16
C LEU A 61 13.08 -4.88 3.58
N ASP A 62 13.04 -6.18 3.31
CA ASP A 62 11.86 -6.86 2.76
C ASP A 62 10.64 -6.74 3.69
N LYS A 63 10.84 -6.95 5.00
CA LYS A 63 9.78 -6.79 6.01
C LYS A 63 9.28 -5.34 6.05
N PHE A 64 10.20 -4.38 6.03
CA PHE A 64 9.90 -2.95 6.06
C PHE A 64 9.11 -2.52 4.82
N LEU A 65 9.59 -2.86 3.62
CA LEU A 65 8.95 -2.55 2.34
C LEU A 65 7.60 -3.24 2.18
N LYS A 66 7.47 -4.50 2.62
CA LYS A 66 6.20 -5.23 2.61
C LYS A 66 5.14 -4.53 3.45
N TYR A 67 5.49 -4.08 4.65
CA TYR A 67 4.56 -3.32 5.49
C TYR A 67 4.24 -1.93 4.91
N ALA A 68 5.25 -1.27 4.32
CA ALA A 68 5.09 -0.03 3.60
C ALA A 68 4.23 -0.15 2.33
N ARG A 69 4.08 -1.37 1.79
CA ARG A 69 3.52 -1.68 0.48
C ARG A 69 4.24 -0.95 -0.67
N SER A 70 5.56 -0.84 -0.58
CA SER A 70 6.38 -0.06 -1.52
C SER A 70 7.51 -0.90 -2.10
N GLY A 71 7.88 -0.62 -3.35
CA GLY A 71 8.99 -1.29 -4.04
C GLY A 71 10.38 -0.80 -3.60
N SER A 72 10.48 0.40 -3.01
CA SER A 72 11.75 0.96 -2.58
C SER A 72 11.63 1.98 -1.44
N ILE A 73 12.74 2.26 -0.75
CA ILE A 73 12.82 3.34 0.24
C ILE A 73 12.54 4.70 -0.42
N ASN A 74 13.00 4.90 -1.66
CA ASN A 74 12.80 6.15 -2.39
C ASN A 74 11.33 6.42 -2.68
N GLU A 75 10.54 5.40 -3.05
CA GLU A 75 9.08 5.53 -3.20
C GLU A 75 8.39 5.93 -1.88
N ILE A 76 8.85 5.39 -0.73
CA ILE A 76 8.33 5.79 0.58
C ILE A 76 8.65 7.26 0.84
N ILE A 77 9.84 7.73 0.47
CA ILE A 77 10.21 9.14 0.66
C ILE A 77 9.45 10.06 -0.29
N ALA A 78 9.28 9.66 -1.56
CA ALA A 78 8.67 10.47 -2.60
C ALA A 78 7.15 10.60 -2.46
N SER A 79 6.47 9.55 -1.99
CA SER A 79 5.02 9.62 -1.86
C SER A 79 4.59 10.42 -0.62
N LYS A 80 3.47 11.15 -0.69
CA LYS A 80 2.83 11.75 0.49
C LYS A 80 1.76 10.82 1.09
N LYS A 81 1.26 9.86 0.32
CA LYS A 81 0.17 8.94 0.69
C LYS A 81 0.64 7.48 0.65
N PRO A 82 0.07 6.57 1.46
CA PRO A 82 0.35 5.15 1.29
C PRO A 82 -0.03 4.72 -0.13
N PRO A 83 0.77 3.85 -0.78
CA PRO A 83 0.41 3.30 -2.07
C PRO A 83 -0.92 2.54 -1.93
N LYS A 84 -1.85 2.88 -2.83
CA LYS A 84 -3.20 2.34 -2.83
C LYS A 84 -3.14 0.86 -3.19
N ASN A 85 -3.89 0.04 -2.45
CA ASN A 85 -4.11 -1.33 -2.87
C ASN A 85 -5.03 -1.38 -4.10
N MET A 86 -5.04 -2.49 -4.83
CA MET A 86 -5.81 -2.60 -6.07
C MET A 86 -7.30 -2.27 -5.89
N TYR A 87 -7.90 -2.56 -4.74
CA TYR A 87 -9.30 -2.24 -4.46
C TYR A 87 -9.52 -0.75 -4.24
N GLU A 88 -8.59 -0.07 -3.58
CA GLU A 88 -8.61 1.39 -3.44
C GLU A 88 -8.45 2.08 -4.81
N VAL A 89 -7.62 1.51 -5.70
CA VAL A 89 -7.47 2.00 -7.08
C VAL A 89 -8.76 1.80 -7.88
N ILE A 90 -9.39 0.63 -7.75
CA ILE A 90 -10.68 0.34 -8.40
C ILE A 90 -11.77 1.27 -7.88
N ALA A 91 -11.90 1.42 -6.57
CA ALA A 91 -12.94 2.26 -5.96
C ALA A 91 -12.79 3.74 -6.40
N GLU A 92 -11.56 4.27 -6.38
CA GLU A 92 -11.26 5.60 -6.89
C GLU A 92 -11.59 5.70 -8.39
N GLY A 93 -11.11 4.77 -9.22
CA GLY A 93 -11.36 4.82 -10.66
C GLY A 93 -12.84 4.73 -11.02
N LEU A 94 -13.64 3.96 -10.27
CA LEU A 94 -15.09 3.91 -10.46
C LEU A 94 -15.78 5.19 -10.00
N THR A 95 -15.30 5.81 -8.92
CA THR A 95 -15.82 7.11 -8.45
C THR A 95 -15.53 8.20 -9.47
N ASP A 96 -14.29 8.27 -9.96
CA ASP A 96 -13.87 9.19 -11.01
C ASP A 96 -14.69 9.00 -12.29
N TYR A 97 -14.96 7.74 -12.67
CA TYR A 97 -15.80 7.43 -13.83
C TYR A 97 -17.23 7.95 -13.65
N MET A 98 -17.83 7.71 -12.48
CA MET A 98 -19.17 8.20 -12.15
C MET A 98 -19.25 9.72 -12.24
N GLU A 99 -18.27 10.42 -11.68
CA GLU A 99 -18.19 11.89 -11.72
C GLU A 99 -18.00 12.40 -13.16
N ALA A 100 -17.07 11.82 -13.91
CA ALA A 100 -16.75 12.25 -15.27
C ALA A 100 -17.89 12.01 -16.26
N LYS A 101 -18.62 10.89 -16.10
CA LYS A 101 -19.76 10.53 -16.97
C LYS A 101 -21.11 10.97 -16.42
N LYS A 102 -21.14 11.58 -15.23
CA LYS A 102 -22.37 11.96 -14.51
C LYS A 102 -23.37 10.81 -14.37
N VAL A 103 -22.86 9.60 -14.13
CA VAL A 103 -23.68 8.41 -13.92
C VAL A 103 -23.85 8.14 -12.43
N THR A 104 -25.06 7.72 -12.05
CA THR A 104 -25.38 7.30 -10.70
C THR A 104 -24.80 5.92 -10.40
N GLN A 105 -24.69 5.60 -9.10
CA GLN A 105 -24.26 4.27 -8.68
C GLN A 105 -25.23 3.17 -9.16
N ALA A 106 -26.53 3.45 -9.28
CA ALA A 106 -27.51 2.48 -9.78
C ALA A 106 -27.27 2.14 -11.26
N GLU A 107 -27.01 3.16 -12.09
CA GLU A 107 -26.69 2.98 -13.51
C GLU A 107 -25.37 2.24 -13.70
N LEU A 108 -24.35 2.56 -12.90
CA LEU A 108 -23.08 1.83 -12.94
C LEU A 108 -23.23 0.38 -12.48
N ALA A 109 -24.05 0.11 -11.45
CA ALA A 109 -24.31 -1.25 -11.01
C ALA A 109 -25.00 -2.08 -12.10
N HIS A 110 -25.98 -1.47 -12.80
CA HIS A 110 -26.65 -2.10 -13.94
C HIS A 110 -25.65 -2.39 -15.08
N HIS A 111 -24.78 -1.44 -15.44
CA HIS A 111 -23.74 -1.63 -16.46
C HIS A 111 -22.78 -2.78 -16.10
N LEU A 112 -22.36 -2.85 -14.83
CA LEU A 112 -21.49 -3.90 -14.30
C LEU A 112 -22.22 -5.22 -14.02
N LYS A 113 -23.51 -5.32 -14.37
CA LYS A 113 -24.38 -6.48 -14.13
C LYS A 113 -24.31 -6.96 -12.67
N THR A 114 -24.42 -6.02 -11.74
CA THR A 114 -24.35 -6.28 -10.30
C THR A 114 -25.40 -5.51 -9.52
N ASP A 115 -25.53 -5.87 -8.25
CA ASP A 115 -26.43 -5.21 -7.33
C ASP A 115 -25.81 -3.91 -6.77
N GLN A 116 -26.63 -2.89 -6.57
CA GLN A 116 -26.18 -1.59 -6.07
C GLN A 116 -25.52 -1.69 -4.68
N GLN A 117 -25.95 -2.62 -3.81
CA GLN A 117 -25.31 -2.86 -2.52
C GLN A 117 -23.93 -3.51 -2.68
N ILE A 118 -23.74 -4.37 -3.67
CA ILE A 118 -22.42 -4.96 -3.99
C ILE A 118 -21.48 -3.85 -4.46
N LEU A 119 -21.93 -3.00 -5.39
CA LEU A 119 -21.15 -1.86 -5.85
C LEU A 119 -20.82 -0.88 -4.70
N SER A 120 -21.78 -0.59 -3.81
CA SER A 120 -21.53 0.24 -2.62
C SER A 120 -20.40 -0.34 -1.76
N ARG A 121 -20.41 -1.66 -1.53
CA ARG A 121 -19.36 -2.34 -0.76
C ARG A 121 -18.01 -2.30 -1.46
N ILE A 122 -17.96 -2.36 -2.80
CA ILE A 122 -16.74 -2.19 -3.59
C ILE A 122 -16.21 -0.76 -3.43
N LEU A 123 -17.04 0.26 -3.61
CA LEU A 123 -16.67 1.67 -3.48
C LEU A 123 -16.15 2.01 -2.08
N HIS A 124 -16.73 1.41 -1.03
CA HIS A 124 -16.25 1.58 0.34
C HIS A 124 -15.07 0.67 0.72
N CYS A 125 -14.45 -0.03 -0.25
CA CYS A 125 -13.34 -0.96 -0.02
C CYS A 125 -13.66 -2.08 1.00
N LYS A 126 -14.94 -2.42 1.20
CA LYS A 126 -15.41 -3.35 2.23
C LYS A 126 -15.46 -4.82 1.77
N LYS A 127 -15.37 -5.13 0.47
CA LYS A 127 -15.42 -6.52 -0.02
C LYS A 127 -14.57 -6.80 -1.28
N LYS A 128 -14.10 -8.06 -1.35
CA LYS A 128 -13.51 -8.72 -2.54
C LYS A 128 -14.58 -9.53 -3.29
N LEU A 129 -15.63 -8.89 -3.81
CA LEU A 129 -16.65 -9.59 -4.60
C LEU A 129 -16.61 -9.05 -6.03
N PHE A 130 -15.73 -9.63 -6.83
CA PHE A 130 -15.70 -9.39 -8.27
C PHE A 130 -15.93 -10.73 -8.96
N SER A 131 -16.93 -10.81 -9.82
CA SER A 131 -16.90 -11.84 -10.86
C SER A 131 -15.79 -11.49 -11.87
N PRO A 132 -15.20 -12.48 -12.57
CA PRO A 132 -14.20 -12.21 -13.60
C PRO A 132 -14.68 -11.19 -14.65
N ASP A 133 -15.93 -11.33 -15.10
CA ASP A 133 -16.54 -10.42 -16.08
C ASP A 133 -16.67 -8.99 -15.55
N MET A 134 -17.11 -8.84 -14.29
CA MET A 134 -17.17 -7.54 -13.64
C MET A 134 -15.79 -6.92 -13.53
N MET A 135 -14.77 -7.69 -13.13
CA MET A 135 -13.41 -7.18 -13.02
C MET A 135 -12.88 -6.70 -14.38
N LEU A 136 -13.09 -7.46 -15.44
CA LEU A 136 -12.70 -7.06 -16.80
C LEU A 136 -13.37 -5.75 -17.21
N GLU A 137 -14.66 -5.61 -16.94
CA GLU A 137 -15.40 -4.41 -17.29
C GLU A 137 -14.96 -3.21 -16.45
N ILE A 138 -14.79 -3.37 -15.14
CA ILE A 138 -14.21 -2.34 -14.26
C ILE A 138 -12.85 -1.90 -14.79
N LEU A 139 -11.98 -2.85 -15.15
CA LEU A 139 -10.66 -2.54 -15.69
C LEU A 139 -10.74 -1.73 -16.98
N ARG A 140 -11.72 -2.00 -17.86
CA ARG A 140 -11.97 -1.17 -19.06
C ARG A 140 -12.41 0.24 -18.68
N LEU A 141 -13.35 0.39 -17.76
CA LEU A 141 -13.86 1.70 -17.33
C LEU A 141 -12.74 2.57 -16.73
N ILE A 142 -11.84 1.98 -15.93
CA ILE A 142 -10.76 2.73 -15.28
C ILE A 142 -9.52 2.93 -16.17
N LYS A 143 -9.30 2.10 -17.20
CA LYS A 143 -8.14 2.24 -18.11
C LYS A 143 -8.27 3.38 -19.11
N TYR A 144 -9.47 3.93 -19.36
CA TYR A 144 -9.66 5.10 -20.24
C TYR A 144 -9.21 6.42 -19.60
N LYS A 145 -8.08 6.40 -18.87
CA LYS A 145 -7.23 7.54 -18.53
C LYS A 145 -5.83 7.34 -19.13
N ILE A 146 -5.78 7.04 -20.43
CA ILE A 146 -4.56 7.19 -21.26
C ILE A 146 -4.90 8.19 -22.36
#